data_AF-A0A9E2U8L1-F1
#
_entry.id   AF-A0A9E2U8L1-F1
#
_cell.length_a   1.000
_cell.length_b   1.000
_cell.length_c   1.000
_cell.angle_alpha   90.00
_cell.angle_beta   90.00
_cell.angle_gamma   90.00
#
_symmetry.space_group_name_H-M   'P 1'
#
loop_
_entity.id
_entity.type
_entity.pdbx_description
1 polymer ?
#
loop_
_entity_poly.entity_id
_entity_poly.type
_entity_poly.pdbx_seq_one_letter_code
_entity_poly.pdbx_strand_id
1 'polypeptide(L)'
;MYPGSDQISARPSRPADRTFGWHYRLIALILFWAAPARAEALVADLTNHLIAITTGFTGASVVLFGAIDGPGDVAVVVQGPDREITVRRKRRIAGIWVNSQEVIFANVPSFYFVAASRPLEEIVSPAAAAFYRLGVTNLETKPERMTPPQVVDEFFAALVRTQRHARLFPNSVNKVNFIGERLFRTTIEFPSNVPTGTYLVQVFLVRDRDVVGGQTTPLVVSKVGMDADVFGFAGRQPALYGAIAVLTAMVAGWLASLPFRSA
;
A
#
# COMPACT_ATOMS: atom_id res chain seq x y z
N MET A 1 68.06 42.48 77.24
CA MET A 1 66.66 42.70 77.66
C MET A 1 65.76 42.11 76.56
N TYR A 2 65.20 40.93 76.79
CA TYR A 2 64.01 40.41 76.08
C TYR A 2 62.76 41.20 76.54
N PRO A 3 61.54 41.03 75.97
CA PRO A 3 61.10 40.30 74.77
C PRO A 3 60.12 41.11 73.88
N GLY A 4 59.68 40.55 72.75
CA GLY A 4 58.56 41.08 71.96
C GLY A 4 58.14 40.10 70.87
N SER A 5 57.25 39.18 71.24
CA SER A 5 56.49 38.28 70.37
C SER A 5 55.71 39.05 69.30
N ASP A 6 55.55 38.51 68.09
CA ASP A 6 54.21 38.15 67.61
C ASP A 6 54.13 37.52 66.21
N GLN A 7 53.43 36.38 66.23
CA GLN A 7 52.39 35.94 65.31
C GLN A 7 52.73 35.63 63.85
N ILE A 8 53.01 34.34 63.67
CA ILE A 8 52.68 33.54 62.49
C ILE A 8 51.20 33.75 62.12
N SER A 9 50.93 34.21 60.89
CA SER A 9 49.59 34.11 60.29
C SER A 9 49.68 33.28 58.99
N ALA A 10 49.01 32.12 59.01
CA ALA A 10 48.80 31.31 57.82
C ALA A 10 47.49 31.75 57.15
N ARG A 11 47.57 32.31 55.95
CA ARG A 11 46.40 32.50 55.08
C ARG A 11 46.13 31.20 54.32
N PRO A 12 44.90 30.66 54.31
CA PRO A 12 44.55 29.62 53.35
C PRO A 12 44.48 30.24 51.95
N SER A 13 45.27 29.71 51.02
CA SER A 13 45.11 29.95 49.59
C SER A 13 43.78 29.35 49.14
N ARG A 14 42.87 30.21 48.65
CA ARG A 14 41.65 29.76 47.96
C ARG A 14 42.07 28.89 46.76
N PRO A 15 41.52 27.67 46.59
CA PRO A 15 41.69 26.96 45.34
C PRO A 15 40.95 27.74 44.25
N ALA A 16 41.69 28.07 43.18
CA ALA A 16 41.10 28.60 41.96
C ALA A 16 40.00 27.65 41.48
N ASP A 17 38.82 28.22 41.36
CA ASP A 17 37.61 27.72 40.74
C ASP A 17 37.88 27.17 39.33
N ARG A 18 38.19 25.88 39.26
CA ARG A 18 38.26 25.09 38.02
C ARG A 18 36.86 24.74 37.46
N THR A 19 35.88 25.61 37.62
CA THR A 19 34.49 25.34 37.18
C THR A 19 34.23 25.76 35.73
N PHE A 20 35.11 26.56 35.12
CA PHE A 20 34.87 27.14 33.79
C PHE A 20 35.09 26.19 32.59
N GLY A 21 35.62 24.98 32.81
CA GLY A 21 35.89 24.01 31.73
C GLY A 21 34.81 22.96 31.52
N TRP A 22 33.84 22.83 32.43
CA TRP A 22 32.88 21.72 32.42
C TRP A 22 31.74 21.93 31.41
N HIS A 23 31.31 23.18 31.20
CA HIS A 23 30.21 23.48 30.28
C HIS A 23 30.59 23.22 28.81
N TYR A 24 31.84 23.50 28.41
CA TYR A 24 32.33 23.21 27.06
C TYR A 24 32.48 21.69 26.79
N ARG A 25 32.81 20.90 27.81
CA ARG A 25 32.88 19.44 27.68
C ARG A 25 31.51 18.79 27.53
N LEU A 26 30.48 19.32 28.19
CA LEU A 26 29.10 18.83 28.08
C LEU A 26 28.49 19.12 26.70
N ILE A 27 28.76 20.29 26.11
CA ILE A 27 28.29 20.63 24.75
C ILE A 27 28.98 19.74 23.70
N ALA A 28 30.28 19.47 23.84
CA ALA A 28 31.01 18.56 22.95
C ALA A 28 30.51 17.10 23.05
N LEU A 29 30.05 16.67 24.23
CA LEU A 29 29.50 15.31 24.42
C LEU A 29 28.12 15.14 23.76
N ILE A 30 27.29 16.19 23.73
CA ILE A 30 25.97 16.18 23.08
C ILE A 30 26.11 16.19 21.55
N LEU A 31 27.10 16.92 21.01
CA LEU A 31 27.39 16.92 19.56
C LEU A 31 27.93 15.56 19.05
N PHE A 32 28.58 14.77 19.92
CA PHE A 32 29.05 13.43 19.57
C PHE A 32 27.93 12.36 19.65
N TRP A 33 26.77 12.72 20.23
CA TRP A 33 25.57 11.88 20.30
C TRP A 33 24.49 12.32 19.30
N ALA A 34 24.84 13.17 18.32
CA ALA A 34 24.05 13.36 17.14
C ALA A 34 24.21 12.09 16.28
N ALA A 35 23.39 11.08 16.55
CA ALA A 35 23.24 9.94 15.65
C ALA A 35 22.98 10.49 14.24
N PRO A 36 23.63 9.95 13.19
CA PRO A 36 23.35 10.38 11.83
C PRO A 36 21.84 10.22 11.61
N ALA A 37 21.17 11.32 11.27
CA ALA A 37 19.78 11.26 10.86
C ALA A 37 19.74 10.33 9.64
N ARG A 38 19.14 9.14 9.81
CA ARG A 38 18.88 8.25 8.69
C ARG A 38 17.85 8.94 7.81
N ALA A 39 18.31 9.60 6.75
CA ALA A 39 17.44 10.06 5.69
C ALA A 39 16.65 8.86 5.16
N GLU A 40 15.36 9.04 4.96
CA GLU A 40 14.47 8.02 4.44
C GLU A 40 14.96 7.65 3.04
N ALA A 41 15.52 6.45 2.88
CA ALA A 41 16.22 6.06 1.65
C ALA A 41 15.27 5.91 0.44
N LEU A 42 13.97 5.89 0.69
CA LEU A 42 12.89 5.72 -0.28
C LEU A 42 11.65 6.46 0.24
N VAL A 43 11.07 7.32 -0.58
CA VAL A 43 9.77 7.95 -0.34
C VAL A 43 8.92 7.81 -1.60
N ALA A 44 7.69 7.36 -1.44
CA ALA A 44 6.75 7.10 -2.51
C ALA A 44 5.33 7.52 -2.11
N ASP A 45 4.53 7.89 -3.11
CA ASP A 45 3.14 8.26 -2.93
C ASP A 45 2.30 7.91 -4.17
N LEU A 46 0.98 7.88 -3.99
CA LEU A 46 -0.01 7.57 -5.02
C LEU A 46 -0.70 8.85 -5.49
N THR A 47 -0.97 8.96 -6.79
CA THR A 47 -1.79 10.07 -7.31
C THR A 47 -3.20 10.11 -6.74
N ASN A 48 -3.71 8.97 -6.27
CA ASN A 48 -4.98 8.89 -5.58
C ASN A 48 -4.98 7.72 -4.59
N HIS A 49 -5.56 7.94 -3.42
CA HIS A 49 -5.67 6.94 -2.34
C HIS A 49 -7.06 6.29 -2.30
N LEU A 50 -7.98 6.69 -3.19
CA LEU A 50 -9.32 6.13 -3.32
C LEU A 50 -9.67 5.85 -4.78
N ILE A 51 -10.03 4.61 -5.07
CA ILE A 51 -10.70 4.23 -6.32
C ILE A 51 -12.20 4.11 -6.02
N ALA A 52 -12.97 5.05 -6.58
CA ALA A 52 -14.42 5.05 -6.51
C ALA A 52 -15.02 4.20 -7.64
N ILE A 53 -15.71 3.12 -7.29
CA ILE A 53 -16.48 2.30 -8.23
C ILE A 53 -17.90 2.87 -8.31
N THR A 54 -18.19 3.59 -9.39
CA THR A 54 -19.50 4.19 -9.69
C THR A 54 -20.29 3.36 -10.71
N THR A 55 -21.54 3.77 -10.99
CA THR A 55 -22.30 3.27 -12.13
C THR A 55 -21.49 3.50 -13.42
N GLY A 56 -21.26 2.45 -14.21
CA GLY A 56 -20.47 2.52 -15.45
C GLY A 56 -18.95 2.42 -15.27
N PHE A 57 -18.44 2.02 -14.10
CA PHE A 57 -17.00 1.85 -13.87
C PHE A 57 -16.33 0.87 -14.86
N THR A 58 -15.32 1.34 -15.60
CA THR A 58 -14.58 0.56 -16.61
C THR A 58 -13.17 0.14 -16.17
N GLY A 59 -12.80 0.42 -14.92
CA GLY A 59 -11.44 0.29 -14.41
C GLY A 59 -10.86 1.63 -13.99
N ALA A 60 -9.65 1.60 -13.43
CA ALA A 60 -8.94 2.79 -12.98
C ALA A 60 -7.43 2.64 -13.16
N SER A 61 -6.71 3.75 -13.26
CA SER A 61 -5.25 3.78 -13.27
C SER A 61 -4.77 4.70 -12.16
N VAL A 62 -3.87 4.21 -11.31
CA VAL A 62 -3.23 4.99 -10.24
C VAL A 62 -1.74 5.04 -10.53
N VAL A 63 -1.17 6.24 -10.54
CA VAL A 63 0.28 6.41 -10.71
C VAL A 63 0.91 6.38 -9.33
N LEU A 64 1.83 5.46 -9.13
CA LEU A 64 2.79 5.48 -8.03
C LEU A 64 4.02 6.25 -8.50
N PHE A 65 4.46 7.21 -7.70
CA PHE A 65 5.70 7.95 -7.93
C PHE A 65 6.50 8.02 -6.64
N GLY A 66 7.80 8.23 -6.76
CA GLY A 66 8.66 8.36 -5.59
C GLY A 66 10.07 8.77 -5.95
N ALA A 67 10.89 8.88 -4.91
CA ALA A 67 12.29 9.18 -4.99
C ALA A 67 13.09 8.18 -4.15
N ILE A 68 14.28 7.83 -4.63
CA ILE A 68 15.27 7.06 -3.88
C ILE A 68 16.50 7.92 -3.58
N ASP A 69 17.13 7.63 -2.46
CA ASP A 69 18.46 8.14 -2.16
C ASP A 69 19.52 7.19 -2.70
N GLY A 70 20.53 7.71 -3.41
CA GLY A 70 21.59 6.91 -4.03
C GLY A 70 21.12 5.90 -5.10
N PRO A 71 22.05 5.11 -5.67
CA PRO A 71 21.73 4.10 -6.66
C PRO A 71 20.96 2.94 -6.02
N GLY A 72 20.06 2.33 -6.80
CA GLY A 72 19.31 1.15 -6.40
C GLY A 72 18.21 0.82 -7.38
N ASP A 73 17.65 -0.37 -7.22
CA ASP A 73 16.48 -0.84 -7.95
C ASP A 73 15.22 -0.65 -7.12
N VAL A 74 14.08 -0.56 -7.80
CA VAL A 74 12.77 -0.41 -7.14
C VAL A 74 11.88 -1.57 -7.56
N ALA A 75 11.30 -2.24 -6.56
CA ALA A 75 10.25 -3.22 -6.74
C ALA A 75 8.97 -2.73 -6.06
N VAL A 76 7.84 -2.93 -6.71
CA VAL A 76 6.52 -2.52 -6.23
C VAL A 76 5.62 -3.74 -6.25
N VAL A 77 4.90 -3.99 -5.16
CA VAL A 77 3.85 -5.00 -5.09
C VAL A 77 2.57 -4.38 -4.58
N VAL A 78 1.45 -4.71 -5.22
CA VAL A 78 0.12 -4.27 -4.81
C VAL A 78 -0.70 -5.51 -4.50
N GLN A 79 -1.23 -5.57 -3.28
CA GLN A 79 -2.05 -6.68 -2.81
C GLN A 79 -3.42 -6.16 -2.40
N GLY A 80 -4.47 -6.70 -3.00
CA GLY A 80 -5.84 -6.51 -2.52
C GLY A 80 -6.10 -7.28 -1.24
N PRO A 81 -7.26 -7.08 -0.59
CA PRO A 81 -7.61 -7.81 0.62
C PRO A 81 -7.60 -9.32 0.38
N ASP A 82 -7.09 -10.04 1.37
CA ASP A 82 -7.01 -11.50 1.35
C ASP A 82 -8.39 -12.15 1.38
N ARG A 83 -8.51 -13.29 0.68
CA ARG A 83 -9.72 -14.11 0.63
C ARG A 83 -9.42 -15.58 0.66
N GLU A 84 -10.43 -16.31 1.10
CA GLU A 84 -10.53 -17.73 0.86
C GLU A 84 -11.06 -17.98 -0.56
N ILE A 85 -10.39 -18.84 -1.32
CA ILE A 85 -10.81 -19.26 -2.65
C ILE A 85 -10.83 -20.78 -2.73
N THR A 86 -12.00 -21.35 -3.06
CA THR A 86 -12.13 -22.77 -3.39
C THR A 86 -11.93 -23.02 -4.87
N VAL A 87 -10.91 -23.79 -5.22
CA VAL A 87 -10.63 -24.22 -6.59
C VAL A 87 -11.17 -25.62 -6.78
N ARG A 88 -11.99 -25.82 -7.83
CA ARG A 88 -12.66 -27.09 -8.11
C ARG A 88 -12.22 -27.68 -9.44
N ARG A 89 -11.93 -28.98 -9.43
CA ARG A 89 -11.70 -29.77 -10.64
C ARG A 89 -13.02 -30.37 -11.10
N LYS A 90 -13.45 -30.02 -12.32
CA LYS A 90 -14.60 -30.63 -12.96
C LYS A 90 -14.16 -31.83 -13.79
N ARG A 91 -14.93 -32.91 -13.72
CA ARG A 91 -14.79 -34.11 -14.55
C ARG A 91 -16.12 -34.39 -15.22
N ARG A 92 -16.10 -34.93 -16.45
CA ARG A 92 -17.31 -35.37 -17.13
C ARG A 92 -17.55 -36.85 -16.83
N ILE A 93 -18.70 -37.18 -16.25
CA ILE A 93 -19.12 -38.55 -15.94
C ILE A 93 -20.54 -38.73 -16.49
N ALA A 94 -20.75 -39.79 -17.28
CA ALA A 94 -22.05 -40.08 -17.90
C ALA A 94 -22.70 -38.86 -18.61
N GLY A 95 -21.88 -38.06 -19.32
CA GLY A 95 -22.33 -36.88 -20.04
C GLY A 95 -22.47 -35.59 -19.22
N ILE A 96 -22.48 -35.67 -17.88
CA ILE A 96 -22.70 -34.55 -16.95
C ILE A 96 -21.37 -34.08 -16.36
N TRP A 97 -21.24 -32.76 -16.11
CA TRP A 97 -20.11 -32.19 -15.39
C TRP A 97 -20.30 -32.31 -13.87
N VAL A 98 -19.38 -33.00 -13.22
CA VAL A 98 -19.36 -33.15 -11.76
C VAL A 98 -18.06 -32.60 -11.18
N ASN A 99 -18.14 -32.01 -9.99
CA ASN A 99 -16.95 -31.61 -9.25
C ASN A 99 -16.29 -32.87 -8.67
N SER A 100 -15.11 -33.25 -9.16
CA SER A 100 -14.43 -34.46 -8.72
C SER A 100 -13.52 -34.25 -7.52
N GLN A 101 -12.93 -33.05 -7.41
CA GLN A 101 -11.98 -32.68 -6.36
C GLN A 101 -12.05 -31.17 -6.10
N GLU A 102 -11.70 -30.75 -4.89
CA GLU A 102 -11.57 -29.34 -4.54
C GLU A 102 -10.41 -29.11 -3.56
N VAL A 103 -9.81 -27.93 -3.65
CA VAL A 103 -8.79 -27.43 -2.71
C VAL A 103 -9.18 -26.01 -2.32
N ILE A 104 -9.10 -25.72 -1.03
CA ILE A 104 -9.38 -24.40 -0.46
C ILE A 104 -8.04 -23.73 -0.13
N PHE A 105 -7.84 -22.53 -0.68
CA PHE A 105 -6.69 -21.69 -0.40
C PHE A 105 -7.12 -20.53 0.48
N ALA A 106 -6.50 -20.40 1.66
CA ALA A 106 -6.63 -19.23 2.51
C ALA A 106 -5.56 -18.18 2.14
N ASN A 107 -5.82 -16.92 2.51
CA ASN A 107 -4.92 -15.77 2.32
C ASN A 107 -4.53 -15.54 0.86
N VAL A 108 -5.47 -15.73 -0.07
CA VAL A 108 -5.25 -15.40 -1.48
C VAL A 108 -5.56 -13.91 -1.67
N PRO A 109 -4.59 -13.09 -2.12
CA PRO A 109 -4.87 -11.69 -2.38
C PRO A 109 -5.90 -11.59 -3.50
N SER A 110 -6.92 -10.76 -3.31
CA SER A 110 -7.98 -10.61 -4.31
C SER A 110 -7.59 -9.86 -5.57
N PHE A 111 -6.44 -9.19 -5.53
CA PHE A 111 -5.75 -8.57 -6.66
C PHE A 111 -4.26 -8.62 -6.35
N TYR A 112 -3.44 -8.87 -7.36
CA TYR A 112 -2.00 -8.94 -7.19
C TYR A 112 -1.31 -8.33 -8.40
N PHE A 113 -0.52 -7.29 -8.18
CA PHE A 113 0.24 -6.61 -9.23
C PHE A 113 1.68 -6.43 -8.78
N VAL A 114 2.61 -6.55 -9.72
CA VAL A 114 4.04 -6.34 -9.45
C VAL A 114 4.63 -5.47 -10.54
N ALA A 115 5.49 -4.53 -10.14
CA ALA A 115 6.35 -3.78 -11.06
C ALA A 115 7.78 -3.75 -10.53
N ALA A 116 8.76 -3.69 -11.43
CA ALA A 116 10.17 -3.59 -11.07
C ALA A 116 10.95 -2.74 -12.07
N SER A 117 12.07 -2.16 -11.64
CA SER A 117 12.98 -1.39 -12.51
C SER A 117 13.71 -2.26 -13.53
N ARG A 118 14.01 -3.50 -13.14
CA ARG A 118 14.64 -4.57 -13.92
C ARG A 118 14.00 -5.92 -13.56
N PRO A 119 14.24 -7.01 -14.32
CA PRO A 119 13.68 -8.33 -13.99
C PRO A 119 13.95 -8.73 -12.53
N LEU A 120 12.92 -9.17 -11.81
CA LEU A 120 13.01 -9.45 -10.36
C LEU A 120 14.09 -10.47 -10.02
N GLU A 121 14.29 -11.44 -10.91
CA GLU A 121 15.28 -12.51 -10.79
C GLU A 121 16.72 -11.98 -10.87
N GLU A 122 16.93 -10.80 -11.47
CA GLU A 122 18.22 -10.12 -11.54
C GLU A 122 18.46 -9.23 -10.32
N ILE A 123 17.40 -8.59 -9.82
CA ILE A 123 17.53 -7.55 -8.78
C ILE A 123 17.26 -8.05 -7.37
N VAL A 124 16.52 -9.14 -7.13
CA VAL A 124 16.17 -9.61 -5.78
C VAL A 124 16.61 -11.06 -5.59
N SER A 125 17.19 -11.40 -4.44
CA SER A 125 17.53 -12.78 -4.09
C SER A 125 16.27 -13.65 -3.93
N PRO A 126 16.31 -14.97 -4.21
CA PRO A 126 15.14 -15.83 -4.04
C PRO A 126 14.56 -15.80 -2.61
N ALA A 127 15.42 -15.68 -1.60
CA ALA A 127 15.01 -15.58 -0.20
C ALA A 127 14.26 -14.26 0.06
N ALA A 128 14.78 -13.13 -0.41
CA ALA A 128 14.09 -11.85 -0.28
C ALA A 128 12.80 -11.83 -1.11
N ALA A 129 12.79 -12.40 -2.31
CA ALA A 129 11.61 -12.48 -3.16
C ALA A 129 10.49 -13.30 -2.50
N ALA A 130 10.82 -14.40 -1.83
CA ALA A 130 9.88 -15.16 -1.02
C ALA A 130 9.34 -14.35 0.17
N PHE A 131 10.24 -13.74 0.95
CA PHE A 131 9.87 -12.97 2.15
C PHE A 131 8.96 -11.78 1.85
N TYR A 132 9.29 -10.99 0.81
CA TYR A 132 8.52 -9.83 0.39
C TYR A 132 7.41 -10.16 -0.63
N ARG A 133 7.16 -11.45 -0.88
CA ARG A 133 6.11 -11.95 -1.79
C ARG A 133 6.18 -11.30 -3.17
N LEU A 134 7.40 -11.15 -3.70
CA LEU A 134 7.67 -10.55 -5.01
C LEU A 134 7.59 -11.63 -6.10
N GLY A 135 6.58 -11.54 -6.95
CA GLY A 135 6.25 -12.57 -7.94
C GLY A 135 5.12 -13.49 -7.47
N VAL A 136 4.25 -13.87 -8.41
CA VAL A 136 3.06 -14.69 -8.14
C VAL A 136 3.39 -16.05 -7.51
N THR A 137 4.56 -16.61 -7.85
CA THR A 137 5.04 -17.89 -7.32
C THR A 137 5.45 -17.81 -5.85
N ASN A 138 5.72 -16.61 -5.35
CA ASN A 138 6.12 -16.34 -3.97
C ASN A 138 4.94 -15.94 -3.08
N LEU A 139 3.70 -16.08 -3.57
CA LEU A 139 2.51 -15.91 -2.77
C LEU A 139 2.37 -17.08 -1.80
N GLU A 140 2.45 -16.79 -0.50
CA GLU A 140 2.21 -17.77 0.56
C GLU A 140 0.72 -18.12 0.66
N THR A 141 0.23 -19.00 -0.21
CA THR A 141 -1.11 -19.56 -0.05
C THR A 141 -1.07 -20.81 0.81
N LYS A 142 -1.87 -20.84 1.87
CA LYS A 142 -1.96 -22.01 2.75
C LYS A 142 -3.16 -22.86 2.32
N PRO A 143 -2.96 -24.14 1.93
CA PRO A 143 -4.08 -25.05 1.81
C PRO A 143 -4.68 -25.26 3.20
N GLU A 144 -6.00 -25.19 3.32
CA GLU A 144 -6.67 -25.30 4.62
C GLU A 144 -6.58 -26.73 5.18
N ARG A 145 -6.47 -27.73 4.30
CA ARG A 145 -6.33 -29.15 4.66
C ARG A 145 -4.96 -29.68 4.28
N MET A 146 -4.50 -30.69 5.02
CA MET A 146 -3.30 -31.45 4.67
C MET A 146 -3.50 -32.11 3.30
N THR A 147 -2.96 -31.47 2.28
CA THR A 147 -3.09 -31.85 0.87
C THR A 147 -1.69 -32.14 0.34
N PRO A 148 -1.47 -33.21 -0.44
CA PRO A 148 -0.14 -33.50 -0.99
C PRO A 148 0.42 -32.31 -1.78
N PRO A 149 1.71 -31.95 -1.63
CA PRO A 149 2.29 -30.77 -2.27
C PRO A 149 2.04 -30.69 -3.78
N GLN A 150 2.15 -31.82 -4.48
CA GLN A 150 1.95 -31.88 -5.94
C GLN A 150 0.52 -31.49 -6.35
N VAL A 151 -0.47 -31.84 -5.52
CA VAL A 151 -1.88 -31.48 -5.76
C VAL A 151 -2.08 -29.98 -5.46
N VAL A 152 -1.44 -29.45 -4.41
CA VAL A 152 -1.48 -28.03 -4.09
C VAL A 152 -0.93 -27.19 -5.24
N ASP A 153 0.23 -27.56 -5.79
CA ASP A 153 0.86 -26.85 -6.91
C ASP A 153 -0.02 -26.84 -8.16
N GLU A 154 -0.63 -27.98 -8.50
CA GLU A 154 -1.55 -28.09 -9.65
C GLU A 154 -2.78 -27.18 -9.49
N PHE A 155 -3.40 -27.20 -8.30
CA PHE A 155 -4.57 -26.39 -8.01
C PHE A 155 -4.22 -24.89 -7.88
N PHE A 156 -3.04 -24.56 -7.36
CA PHE A 156 -2.55 -23.17 -7.29
C PHE A 156 -2.27 -22.62 -8.68
N ALA A 157 -1.65 -23.40 -9.58
CA ALA A 157 -1.50 -23.02 -10.97
C ALA A 157 -2.86 -22.76 -11.67
N ALA A 158 -3.88 -23.57 -11.36
CA ALA A 158 -5.23 -23.37 -11.85
C ALA A 158 -5.89 -22.09 -11.27
N LEU A 159 -5.65 -21.78 -10.00
CA LEU A 159 -6.06 -20.53 -9.36
C LEU A 159 -5.44 -19.32 -10.07
N VAL A 160 -4.12 -19.32 -10.21
CA VAL A 160 -3.36 -18.24 -10.87
C VAL A 160 -3.85 -18.05 -12.30
N ARG A 161 -4.05 -19.13 -13.06
CA ARG A 161 -4.61 -19.06 -14.42
C ARG A 161 -5.99 -18.40 -14.43
N THR A 162 -6.87 -18.75 -13.50
CA THR A 162 -8.21 -18.16 -13.38
C THR A 162 -8.14 -16.66 -13.07
N GLN A 163 -7.27 -16.27 -12.12
CA GLN A 163 -7.07 -14.86 -11.77
C GLN A 163 -6.43 -14.04 -12.90
N ARG A 164 -5.56 -14.64 -13.71
CA ARG A 164 -5.00 -14.06 -14.94
C ARG A 164 -6.07 -13.81 -16.00
N HIS A 165 -6.96 -14.79 -16.23
CA HIS A 165 -8.10 -14.60 -17.13
C HIS A 165 -9.02 -13.46 -16.67
N ALA A 166 -9.21 -13.32 -15.36
CA ALA A 166 -9.97 -12.23 -14.75
C ALA A 166 -9.20 -10.88 -14.71
N ARG A 167 -7.95 -10.83 -15.21
CA ARG A 167 -7.04 -9.67 -15.16
C ARG A 167 -6.71 -9.15 -13.75
N LEU A 168 -6.97 -9.96 -12.72
CA LEU A 168 -6.66 -9.60 -11.34
C LEU A 168 -5.18 -9.82 -11.00
N PHE A 169 -4.57 -10.78 -11.70
CA PHE A 169 -3.15 -11.14 -11.57
C PHE A 169 -2.51 -10.95 -12.97
N PRO A 170 -1.86 -9.82 -13.27
CA PRO A 170 -1.26 -9.59 -14.59
C PRO A 170 -0.23 -10.66 -14.97
N ASN A 171 -0.08 -10.92 -16.27
CA ASN A 171 0.80 -11.99 -16.78
C ASN A 171 2.29 -11.66 -16.69
N SER A 172 2.63 -10.36 -16.68
CA SER A 172 4.01 -9.87 -16.70
C SER A 172 4.24 -8.89 -15.55
N VAL A 173 5.50 -8.83 -15.10
CA VAL A 173 5.98 -7.79 -14.21
C VAL A 173 5.99 -6.47 -14.99
N ASN A 174 5.35 -5.44 -14.43
CA ASN A 174 5.32 -4.12 -15.04
C ASN A 174 6.64 -3.39 -14.83
N LYS A 175 6.90 -2.36 -15.65
CA LYS A 175 8.14 -1.59 -15.54
C LYS A 175 7.98 -0.44 -14.56
N VAL A 176 8.97 -0.27 -13.68
CA VAL A 176 9.22 0.98 -12.96
C VAL A 176 10.16 1.82 -13.81
N ASN A 177 9.73 3.00 -14.19
CA ASN A 177 10.52 3.90 -15.02
C ASN A 177 11.20 4.95 -14.14
N PHE A 178 12.51 5.09 -14.29
CA PHE A 178 13.27 6.16 -13.67
C PHE A 178 13.24 7.43 -14.52
N ILE A 179 13.15 8.57 -13.86
CA ILE A 179 13.33 9.91 -14.40
C ILE A 179 14.60 10.46 -13.78
N GLY A 180 15.67 10.53 -14.57
CA GLY A 180 17.02 10.77 -14.03
C GLY A 180 17.49 9.57 -13.21
N GLU A 181 18.15 9.83 -12.08
CA GLU A 181 18.77 8.78 -11.25
C GLU A 181 18.02 8.48 -9.94
N ARG A 182 17.02 9.30 -9.59
CA ARG A 182 16.40 9.26 -8.26
C ARG A 182 14.89 9.16 -8.29
N LEU A 183 14.22 9.80 -9.24
CA LEU A 183 12.78 9.77 -9.32
C LEU A 183 12.34 8.53 -10.08
N PHE A 184 11.29 7.87 -9.61
CA PHE A 184 10.69 6.75 -10.32
C PHE A 184 9.18 6.90 -10.38
N ARG A 185 8.58 6.24 -11.37
CA ARG A 185 7.14 6.10 -11.47
C ARG A 185 6.72 4.78 -12.08
N THR A 186 5.54 4.31 -11.71
CA THR A 186 4.85 3.21 -12.39
C THR A 186 3.35 3.44 -12.37
N THR A 187 2.64 2.87 -13.33
CA THR A 187 1.18 2.97 -13.43
C THR A 187 0.58 1.63 -13.05
N ILE A 188 -0.30 1.65 -12.04
CA ILE A 188 -1.02 0.49 -11.57
C ILE A 188 -2.40 0.53 -12.23
N GLU A 189 -2.69 -0.48 -13.04
CA GLU A 189 -3.97 -0.62 -13.73
C GLU A 189 -4.89 -1.57 -12.98
N PHE A 190 -6.11 -1.09 -12.69
CA PHE A 190 -7.16 -1.85 -12.03
C PHE A 190 -8.28 -2.14 -13.02
N PRO A 191 -8.65 -3.41 -13.23
CA PRO A 191 -9.71 -3.76 -14.18
C PRO A 191 -11.10 -3.38 -13.66
N SER A 192 -12.11 -3.40 -14.52
CA SER A 192 -13.51 -3.08 -14.14
C SER A 192 -14.11 -4.02 -13.10
N ASN A 193 -13.60 -5.25 -12.98
CA ASN A 193 -13.98 -6.24 -11.98
C ASN A 193 -13.07 -6.20 -10.74
N VAL A 194 -12.29 -5.12 -10.54
CA VAL A 194 -11.47 -4.95 -9.34
C VAL A 194 -12.37 -5.03 -8.10
N PRO A 195 -12.05 -5.89 -7.14
CA PRO A 195 -12.87 -5.97 -5.95
C PRO A 195 -12.74 -4.79 -4.99
N THR A 196 -13.72 -4.62 -4.12
CA THR A 196 -13.68 -3.61 -3.05
C THR A 196 -12.83 -4.07 -1.86
N GLY A 197 -12.21 -3.11 -1.18
CA GLY A 197 -11.50 -3.27 0.08
C GLY A 197 -10.23 -2.41 0.14
N THR A 198 -9.42 -2.64 1.16
CA THR A 198 -8.13 -1.94 1.33
C THR A 198 -7.02 -2.72 0.66
N TYR A 199 -6.29 -2.04 -0.21
CA TYR A 199 -5.15 -2.57 -0.94
C TYR A 199 -3.88 -2.03 -0.30
N LEU A 200 -2.85 -2.86 -0.22
CA LEU A 200 -1.53 -2.49 0.26
C LEU A 200 -0.62 -2.31 -0.94
N VAL A 201 -0.17 -1.08 -1.19
CA VAL A 201 0.87 -0.77 -2.16
C VAL A 201 2.19 -0.70 -1.42
N GLN A 202 3.06 -1.68 -1.64
CA GLN A 202 4.37 -1.76 -1.01
C GLN A 202 5.44 -1.45 -2.05
N VAL A 203 6.34 -0.55 -1.69
CA VAL A 203 7.48 -0.13 -2.51
C VAL A 203 8.74 -0.53 -1.78
N PHE A 204 9.67 -1.17 -2.47
CA PHE A 204 10.91 -1.67 -1.92
C PHE A 204 12.10 -1.09 -2.68
N LEU A 205 13.07 -0.58 -1.93
CA LEU A 205 14.39 -0.21 -2.44
C LEU A 205 15.31 -1.42 -2.32
N VAL A 206 15.89 -1.81 -3.43
CA VAL A 206 16.70 -3.00 -3.56
C VAL A 206 18.13 -2.60 -3.92
N ARG A 207 19.10 -3.13 -3.17
CA ARG A 207 20.54 -2.97 -3.42
C ARG A 207 21.24 -4.29 -3.16
N ASP A 208 22.21 -4.63 -4.00
CA ASP A 208 22.99 -5.87 -3.87
C ASP A 208 22.14 -7.14 -3.69
N ARG A 209 20.98 -7.15 -4.36
CA ARG A 209 19.98 -8.23 -4.30
C ARG A 209 19.22 -8.40 -2.97
N ASP A 210 19.28 -7.41 -2.10
CA ASP A 210 18.53 -7.38 -0.86
C ASP A 210 17.67 -6.11 -0.72
N VAL A 211 16.57 -6.21 0.03
CA VAL A 211 15.68 -5.08 0.30
C VAL A 211 16.24 -4.28 1.47
N VAL A 212 16.70 -3.07 1.17
CA VAL A 212 17.33 -2.18 2.17
C VAL A 212 16.38 -1.16 2.77
N GLY A 213 15.17 -1.03 2.21
CA GLY A 213 14.12 -0.17 2.71
C GLY A 213 12.80 -0.43 1.99
N GLY A 214 11.70 -0.03 2.62
CA GLY A 214 10.39 -0.13 2.01
C GLY A 214 9.36 0.77 2.65
N GLN A 215 8.32 1.08 1.91
CA GLN A 215 7.18 1.89 2.34
C GLN A 215 5.89 1.22 1.91
N THR A 216 4.89 1.24 2.79
CA THR A 216 3.56 0.70 2.52
C THR A 216 2.52 1.81 2.56
N THR A 217 1.80 1.98 1.46
CA THR A 217 0.73 2.97 1.32
C THR A 217 -0.60 2.26 1.10
N PRO A 218 -1.63 2.53 1.92
CA PRO A 218 -2.96 1.97 1.71
C PRO A 218 -3.67 2.67 0.54
N LEU A 219 -4.34 1.89 -0.29
CA LEU A 219 -5.22 2.34 -1.36
C LEU A 219 -6.62 1.75 -1.14
N VAL A 220 -7.63 2.59 -0.99
CA VAL A 220 -9.00 2.12 -0.75
C VAL A 220 -9.73 1.97 -2.07
N VAL A 221 -10.34 0.82 -2.30
CA VAL A 221 -11.27 0.60 -3.41
C VAL A 221 -12.67 0.45 -2.83
N SER A 222 -13.55 1.42 -3.11
CA SER A 222 -14.90 1.44 -2.54
C SER A 222 -15.95 1.73 -3.60
N LYS A 223 -17.15 1.17 -3.42
CA LYS A 223 -18.31 1.56 -4.22
C LYS A 223 -18.77 2.93 -3.74
N VAL A 224 -18.74 3.91 -4.64
CA VAL A 224 -19.22 5.26 -4.38
C VAL A 224 -20.26 5.56 -5.45
N GLY A 225 -21.44 6.02 -5.06
CA GLY A 225 -22.56 6.28 -5.96
C GLY A 225 -22.99 7.74 -5.92
N MET A 226 -23.73 8.17 -6.96
CA MET A 226 -24.42 9.47 -6.99
C MET A 226 -25.34 9.65 -5.77
N ASP A 227 -25.81 8.56 -5.15
CA ASP A 227 -26.59 8.59 -3.92
C ASP A 227 -25.85 9.29 -2.77
N ALA A 228 -24.53 9.13 -2.66
CA ALA A 228 -23.74 9.79 -1.62
C ALA A 228 -23.59 11.29 -1.88
N ASP A 229 -23.52 11.71 -3.16
CA ASP A 229 -23.47 13.12 -3.54
C ASP A 229 -24.83 13.80 -3.42
N VAL A 230 -25.92 13.11 -3.79
CA VAL A 230 -27.30 13.58 -3.58
C VAL A 230 -27.61 13.67 -2.08
N PHE A 231 -27.22 12.66 -1.30
CA PHE A 231 -27.35 12.68 0.16
C PHE A 231 -26.51 13.80 0.79
N GLY A 232 -25.26 13.97 0.35
CA GLY A 232 -24.39 15.06 0.78
C GLY A 232 -24.89 16.43 0.37
N PHE A 233 -25.49 16.58 -0.82
CA PHE A 233 -26.11 17.80 -1.30
C PHE A 233 -27.38 18.14 -0.50
N ALA A 234 -28.23 17.15 -0.24
CA ALA A 234 -29.41 17.31 0.62
C ALA A 234 -29.01 17.72 2.05
N GLY A 235 -27.89 17.20 2.58
CA GLY A 235 -27.36 17.60 3.88
C GLY A 235 -26.71 18.99 3.90
N ARG A 236 -25.93 19.36 2.88
CA ARG A 236 -25.22 20.66 2.79
C ARG A 236 -26.13 21.82 2.40
N GLN A 237 -27.15 21.59 1.57
CA GLN A 237 -28.10 22.61 1.11
C GLN A 237 -29.55 22.09 1.14
N PRO A 238 -30.13 21.85 2.34
CA PRO A 238 -31.46 21.23 2.47
C PRO A 238 -32.57 22.03 1.77
N ALA A 239 -32.49 23.37 1.83
CA ALA A 239 -33.48 24.26 1.23
C ALA A 239 -33.52 24.15 -0.31
N LEU A 240 -32.35 24.14 -0.96
CA LEU A 240 -32.26 24.04 -2.42
C LEU A 240 -32.71 22.67 -2.92
N TYR A 241 -32.33 21.61 -2.21
CA TYR A 241 -32.80 20.25 -2.49
C TYR A 241 -34.33 20.15 -2.38
N GLY A 242 -34.92 20.70 -1.32
CA GLY A 242 -36.37 20.77 -1.15
C GLY A 242 -37.06 21.53 -2.29
N ALA A 243 -36.51 22.67 -2.71
CA ALA A 243 -37.06 23.44 -3.83
C ALA A 243 -37.05 22.65 -5.15
N ILE A 244 -35.96 21.95 -5.46
CA ILE A 244 -35.84 21.10 -6.65
C ILE A 244 -36.84 19.93 -6.56
N ALA A 245 -37.01 19.32 -5.39
CA ALA A 245 -37.96 18.23 -5.19
C ALA A 245 -39.41 18.67 -5.43
N VAL A 246 -39.82 19.82 -4.87
CA VAL A 246 -41.16 20.39 -5.09
C VAL A 246 -41.37 20.72 -6.57
N LEU A 247 -40.39 21.35 -7.22
CA LEU A 247 -40.49 21.69 -8.63
C LEU A 247 -40.61 20.44 -9.51
N THR A 248 -39.83 19.40 -9.20
CA THR A 248 -39.91 18.10 -9.90
C THR A 248 -41.28 17.44 -9.71
N ALA A 249 -41.83 17.49 -8.50
CA ALA A 249 -43.17 16.97 -8.21
C ALA A 249 -44.26 17.74 -8.97
N MET A 250 -44.16 19.07 -9.06
CA MET A 250 -45.08 19.89 -9.85
C MET A 250 -45.02 19.54 -11.34
N VAL A 251 -43.82 19.40 -11.91
CA VAL A 251 -43.63 19.02 -13.31
C VAL A 251 -44.15 17.60 -13.56
N ALA A 252 -43.86 16.65 -12.69
CA ALA A 252 -44.35 15.28 -12.81
C ALA A 252 -45.87 15.21 -12.72
N GLY A 253 -46.50 15.95 -11.78
CA GLY A 253 -47.95 16.04 -11.66
C GLY A 253 -48.60 16.69 -12.89
N TRP A 254 -47.97 17.73 -13.44
CA TRP A 254 -48.42 18.35 -14.68
C TRP A 254 -48.33 17.37 -15.87
N LEU A 255 -47.21 16.65 -16.03
CA LEU A 255 -47.02 15.65 -17.09
C LEU A 255 -47.99 14.48 -16.95
N ALA A 256 -48.21 13.98 -15.73
CA ALA A 256 -49.15 12.90 -15.44
C ALA A 256 -50.61 13.29 -15.71
N SER A 257 -50.93 14.59 -15.74
CA SER A 257 -52.26 15.08 -16.10
C SER A 257 -52.51 15.07 -17.60
N LEU A 258 -51.48 15.05 -18.45
CA LEU A 258 -51.62 15.15 -19.91
C LEU A 258 -52.43 14.00 -20.56
N PRO A 259 -52.29 12.72 -20.16
CA PRO A 259 -53.09 11.63 -20.73
C PRO A 259 -54.58 11.70 -20.37
N PHE A 260 -54.95 12.39 -19.27
CA PHE A 260 -56.34 12.53 -18.82
C PHE A 260 -57.05 13.75 -19.41
N ARG A 261 -56.34 14.57 -20.20
CA ARG A 261 -56.88 15.80 -20.80
C ARG A 261 -57.45 15.61 -22.21
N SER A 262 -57.45 14.39 -22.73
CA SER A 262 -57.97 14.04 -24.05
C SER A 262 -59.03 12.92 -24.03
N ALA A 263 -59.82 12.81 -22.96
CA ALA A 263 -61.02 11.98 -22.89
C ALA A 263 -62.27 12.86 -22.75
#